data_AF-R6ZRP8-F1
#
_entry.id   AF-R6ZRP8-F1
#
_cell.length_a   1.000
_cell.length_b   1.000
_cell.length_c   1.000
_cell.angle_alpha   90.00
_cell.angle_beta   90.00
_cell.angle_gamma   90.00
#
_symmetry.space_group_name_H-M   'P 1'
#
loop_
_entity.id
_entity.type
_entity.pdbx_description
1 polymer ?
#
loop_
_entity_poly.entity_id
_entity_poly.type
_entity_poly.pdbx_seq_one_letter_code
_entity_poly.pdbx_strand_id
1 'polypeptide(L)'
;MSIWSRLMGWKNAGDINKVTGKEIALPPYESLRYAIVDVEVGMTDRKIHDIGALRYDGAVFHKASNKELFDFLRDTDYICGHNIIHHDAQYLFAGTTDRRLLVDTLYMSPLLFPERPYHRLVKDDKLVSDQMNNPVNDCLKAQNLLQDEIAEWNLLLEEK
;
A
#
# COMPACT_ATOMS: atom_id res chain seq x y z
N MET A 1 -27.99 16.16 -29.42
CA MET A 1 -27.25 16.95 -28.42
C MET A 1 -26.44 15.98 -27.56
N SER A 2 -25.16 15.81 -27.89
CA SER A 2 -24.21 15.01 -27.10
C SER A 2 -23.00 15.89 -26.83
N ILE A 3 -22.64 16.00 -25.55
CA ILE A 3 -21.69 16.96 -24.98
C ILE A 3 -20.24 16.69 -25.44
N TRP A 4 -20.01 15.63 -26.22
CA TRP A 4 -18.70 15.18 -26.70
C TRP A 4 -18.18 15.88 -27.96
N SER A 5 -18.99 16.70 -28.65
CA SER A 5 -18.57 17.36 -29.90
C SER A 5 -17.82 18.70 -29.71
N ARG A 6 -17.46 19.09 -28.49
CA ARG A 6 -16.96 20.45 -28.19
C ARG A 6 -15.48 20.56 -27.77
N LEU A 7 -14.69 19.49 -27.88
CA LEU A 7 -13.26 19.50 -27.52
C LEU A 7 -12.31 19.02 -28.63
N MET A 8 -12.81 18.71 -29.83
CA MET A 8 -11.97 18.36 -30.98
C MET A 8 -11.81 19.56 -31.92
N GLY A 9 -10.96 20.50 -31.53
CA GLY A 9 -10.42 21.56 -32.38
C GLY A 9 -9.09 21.13 -32.98
N TRP A 10 -9.16 20.47 -34.14
CA TRP A 10 -8.02 20.04 -34.96
C TRP A 10 -7.34 21.27 -35.60
N LYS A 11 -6.00 21.35 -35.58
CA LYS A 11 -5.20 21.86 -36.72
C LYS A 11 -3.86 21.15 -36.84
N ASN A 12 -3.78 20.40 -37.94
CA ASN A 12 -2.69 20.24 -38.89
C ASN A 12 -1.49 19.33 -38.54
N ALA A 13 -1.52 18.19 -39.22
CA ALA A 13 -0.39 17.34 -39.55
C ALA A 13 0.73 18.11 -40.25
N GLY A 14 1.98 17.79 -39.88
CA GLY A 14 3.17 18.26 -40.56
C GLY A 14 4.35 18.51 -39.62
N ASP A 15 4.79 17.48 -38.89
CA ASP A 15 6.21 17.11 -38.74
C ASP A 15 6.33 15.97 -37.74
N ILE A 16 6.34 14.78 -38.31
CA ILE A 16 6.83 13.56 -37.68
C ILE A 16 8.37 13.62 -37.68
N ASN A 17 8.99 13.19 -36.58
CA ASN A 17 10.43 12.95 -36.36
C ASN A 17 11.22 14.05 -35.64
N LYS A 18 10.98 14.23 -34.32
CA LYS A 18 12.03 14.27 -33.28
C LYS A 18 11.42 14.59 -31.92
N VAL A 19 10.83 13.59 -31.28
CA VAL A 19 10.85 13.54 -29.81
C VAL A 19 11.38 12.17 -29.49
N THR A 20 12.71 12.09 -29.43
CA THR A 20 13.46 10.97 -28.87
C THR A 20 12.73 10.47 -27.64
N GLY A 21 12.28 9.21 -27.71
CA GLY A 21 11.73 8.49 -26.57
C GLY A 21 12.73 8.60 -25.44
N LYS A 22 12.41 9.48 -24.49
CA LYS A 22 12.96 9.34 -23.16
C LYS A 22 12.14 8.19 -22.60
N GLU A 23 12.64 6.96 -22.76
CA GLU A 23 12.40 5.93 -21.78
C GLU A 23 12.56 6.64 -20.43
N ILE A 24 11.46 6.83 -19.73
CA ILE A 24 11.54 7.16 -18.32
C ILE A 24 11.98 5.84 -17.70
N ALA A 25 13.26 5.50 -17.86
CA ALA A 25 13.91 4.52 -17.04
C ALA A 25 13.73 5.07 -15.63
N LEU A 26 12.75 4.49 -14.91
CA LEU A 26 12.65 4.71 -13.48
C LEU A 26 14.05 4.41 -12.95
N PRO A 27 14.67 5.36 -12.21
CA PRO A 27 15.99 5.11 -11.66
C PRO A 27 15.96 3.78 -10.91
N PRO A 28 17.05 2.98 -10.93
CA PRO A 28 17.11 1.72 -10.20
C PRO A 28 16.60 1.96 -8.79
N TYR A 29 15.71 1.10 -8.28
CA TYR A 29 14.96 1.17 -7.02
C TYR A 29 15.83 1.69 -5.85
N GLU A 30 16.12 2.99 -5.83
CA GLU A 30 17.00 3.64 -4.86
C GLU A 30 16.16 3.72 -3.60
N SER A 31 16.42 2.78 -2.70
CA SER A 31 15.90 2.69 -1.33
C SER A 31 14.48 3.24 -1.17
N LEU A 32 13.47 2.57 -1.72
CA LEU A 32 12.09 2.87 -1.31
C LEU A 32 11.98 2.62 0.20
N ARG A 33 11.91 3.69 0.98
CA ARG A 33 11.80 3.61 2.42
C ARG A 33 10.33 3.51 2.79
N TYR A 34 9.87 2.30 3.04
CA TYR A 34 8.49 2.05 3.46
C TYR A 34 8.46 1.35 4.80
N ALA A 35 7.31 1.38 5.45
CA ALA A 35 7.00 0.44 6.52
C ALA A 35 5.61 -0.14 6.31
N ILE A 36 5.44 -1.40 6.65
CA ILE A 36 4.13 -2.00 6.84
C ILE A 36 3.68 -1.71 8.26
N VAL A 37 2.43 -1.32 8.45
CA VAL A 37 1.82 -1.06 9.76
C VAL A 37 0.48 -1.77 9.84
N ASP A 38 0.20 -2.34 11.01
CA ASP A 38 -1.08 -2.95 11.36
C ASP A 38 -1.39 -2.63 12.83
N VAL A 39 -2.64 -2.29 13.15
CA VAL A 39 -3.10 -1.99 14.51
C VAL A 39 -4.23 -2.91 14.96
N GLU A 40 -4.15 -3.30 16.22
CA GLU A 40 -5.24 -3.98 16.90
C GLU A 40 -6.11 -2.98 17.62
N VAL A 41 -7.39 -2.90 17.25
CA VAL A 41 -8.34 -1.94 17.82
C VAL A 41 -9.48 -2.65 18.53
N GLY A 42 -9.79 -2.21 19.75
CA GLY A 42 -10.93 -2.69 20.50
C GLY A 42 -12.25 -2.35 19.82
N MET A 43 -13.09 -3.37 19.60
CA MET A 43 -14.41 -3.19 18.97
C MET A 43 -15.35 -2.28 19.79
N THR A 44 -15.18 -2.26 21.12
CA THR A 44 -16.07 -1.56 22.05
C THR A 44 -15.56 -0.15 22.40
N ASP A 45 -14.28 -0.02 22.73
CA ASP A 45 -13.69 1.25 23.17
C ASP A 45 -13.10 2.06 22.00
N ARG A 46 -12.94 1.43 20.82
CA ARG A 46 -12.34 2.00 19.61
C ARG A 46 -10.93 2.56 19.87
N LYS A 47 -10.18 1.92 20.77
CA LYS A 47 -8.80 2.28 21.08
C LYS A 47 -7.82 1.26 20.51
N ILE A 48 -6.64 1.75 20.17
CA ILE A 48 -5.51 0.90 19.81
C ILE A 48 -5.05 0.15 21.07
N HIS A 49 -5.03 -1.18 21.00
CA HIS A 49 -4.53 -2.09 22.03
C HIS A 49 -3.13 -2.60 21.72
N ASP A 50 -2.79 -2.74 20.45
CA ASP A 50 -1.47 -3.20 20.02
C ASP A 50 -1.14 -2.66 18.63
N ILE A 51 0.15 -2.60 18.30
CA ILE A 51 0.64 -2.09 17.02
C ILE A 51 1.82 -2.94 16.58
N GLY A 52 1.76 -3.41 15.34
CA GLY A 52 2.85 -4.02 14.62
C GLY A 52 3.37 -3.08 13.54
N ALA A 53 4.68 -3.07 13.33
CA ALA A 53 5.24 -2.50 12.10
C ALA A 53 6.51 -3.22 11.64
N LEU A 54 6.69 -3.28 10.33
CA LEU A 54 7.89 -3.80 9.66
C LEU A 54 8.46 -2.72 8.77
N ARG A 55 9.72 -2.32 8.98
CA ARG A 55 10.37 -1.31 8.15
C ARG A 55 11.17 -1.96 7.03
N TYR A 56 11.39 -1.22 5.95
CA TYR A 56 12.13 -1.66 4.75
C TYR A 56 13.51 -2.27 5.03
N ASP A 57 14.16 -1.91 6.14
CA ASP A 57 15.48 -2.43 6.58
C ASP A 57 15.38 -3.71 7.43
N GLY A 58 14.19 -4.28 7.58
CA GLY A 58 13.91 -5.46 8.39
C GLY A 58 13.71 -5.17 9.87
N ALA A 59 13.75 -3.90 10.30
CA ALA A 59 13.44 -3.56 11.68
C ALA A 59 11.97 -3.87 12.00
N VAL A 60 11.74 -4.34 13.23
CA VAL A 60 10.41 -4.74 13.72
C VAL A 60 10.02 -3.86 14.90
N PHE A 61 8.78 -3.39 14.91
CA PHE A 61 8.15 -2.69 16.01
C PHE A 61 6.93 -3.49 16.49
N HIS A 62 6.80 -3.66 17.80
CA HIS A 62 5.65 -4.34 18.42
C HIS A 62 5.36 -3.75 19.80
N LYS A 63 4.52 -2.72 19.86
CA LYS A 63 4.15 -2.03 21.12
C LYS A 63 2.84 -1.25 20.96
N ALA A 64 2.08 -1.12 22.04
CA ALA A 64 0.90 -0.24 22.11
C ALA A 64 1.24 1.25 22.35
N SER A 65 2.13 1.85 21.54
CA SER A 65 2.60 3.23 21.74
C SER A 65 2.71 4.01 20.43
N ASN A 66 1.73 4.90 20.16
CA ASN A 66 1.74 5.74 18.96
C ASN A 66 3.00 6.59 18.87
N LYS A 67 3.45 7.20 19.99
CA LYS A 67 4.65 8.04 20.01
C LYS A 67 5.88 7.27 19.54
N GLU A 68 6.08 6.08 20.08
CA GLU A 68 7.23 5.25 19.70
C GLU A 68 7.11 4.70 18.28
N LEU A 69 5.89 4.44 17.80
CA LEU A 69 5.66 4.11 16.39
C LEU A 69 6.09 5.28 15.50
N PHE A 70 5.70 6.52 15.79
CA PHE A 70 6.09 7.68 14.99
C PHE A 70 7.62 7.87 14.97
N ASP A 71 8.30 7.61 16.08
CA ASP A 71 9.76 7.63 16.14
C ASP A 71 10.37 6.49 15.31
N PHE A 72 9.80 5.29 15.36
CA PHE A 72 10.22 4.14 14.55
C PHE A 72 10.09 4.40 13.04
N LEU A 73 9.04 5.12 12.63
CA LEU A 73 8.74 5.41 11.24
C LEU A 73 9.48 6.65 10.68
N ARG A 74 10.31 7.36 11.47
CA ARG A 74 10.83 8.70 11.12
C ARG A 74 11.47 8.84 9.73
N ASP A 75 12.12 7.78 9.25
CA ASP A 75 12.82 7.75 7.96
C ASP A 75 12.07 6.97 6.87
N THR A 76 10.74 6.88 6.95
CA THR A 76 9.91 6.25 5.92
C THR A 76 9.18 7.28 5.07
N ASP A 77 9.17 7.06 3.76
CA ASP A 77 8.45 7.86 2.77
C ASP A 77 7.00 7.36 2.60
N TYR A 78 6.81 6.04 2.73
CA TYR A 78 5.53 5.36 2.55
C TYR A 78 5.14 4.56 3.80
N ILE A 79 3.84 4.53 4.07
CA ILE A 79 3.25 3.61 5.04
C ILE A 79 2.28 2.72 4.30
N CYS A 80 2.55 1.42 4.36
CA CYS A 80 1.78 0.41 3.68
C CYS A 80 0.99 -0.42 4.70
N GLY A 81 -0.07 -1.07 4.26
CA GLY A 81 -0.79 -2.03 5.10
C GLY A 81 -1.94 -2.67 4.34
N HIS A 82 -2.73 -3.48 5.05
CA HIS A 82 -3.95 -4.04 4.51
C HIS A 82 -5.15 -3.30 5.08
N ASN A 83 -5.92 -2.62 4.22
CA ASN A 83 -7.01 -1.72 4.62
C ASN A 83 -6.53 -0.50 5.42
N ILE A 84 -5.26 -0.11 5.27
CA ILE A 84 -4.62 0.94 6.06
C ILE A 84 -5.34 2.28 5.99
N ILE A 85 -5.95 2.62 4.84
CA ILE A 85 -6.59 3.93 4.64
C ILE A 85 -7.87 4.06 5.49
N HIS A 86 -8.67 3.00 5.55
CA HIS A 86 -9.97 3.03 6.22
C HIS A 86 -9.98 2.39 7.60
N HIS A 87 -8.91 1.69 7.96
CA HIS A 87 -8.74 1.10 9.27
C HIS A 87 -7.66 1.84 10.05
N ASP A 88 -6.41 1.46 9.92
CA ASP A 88 -5.32 1.81 10.82
C ASP A 88 -5.04 3.32 10.84
N ALA A 89 -5.03 3.95 9.67
CA ALA A 89 -4.74 5.38 9.54
C ALA A 89 -5.76 6.26 10.27
N GLN A 90 -7.02 5.81 10.36
CA GLN A 90 -8.06 6.54 11.09
C GLN A 90 -7.79 6.61 12.59
N TYR A 91 -7.06 5.64 13.15
CA TYR A 91 -6.71 5.62 14.56
C TYR A 91 -5.33 6.21 14.83
N LEU A 92 -4.35 5.95 13.95
CA LEU A 92 -2.97 6.39 14.12
C LEU A 92 -2.77 7.86 13.79
N PHE A 93 -3.36 8.34 12.69
CA PHE A 93 -3.05 9.64 12.12
C PHE A 93 -4.17 10.67 12.32
N ALA A 94 -5.30 10.28 12.92
CA ALA A 94 -6.35 11.24 13.27
C ALA A 94 -5.80 12.37 14.14
N GLY A 95 -5.90 13.60 13.63
CA GLY A 95 -5.41 14.79 14.32
C GLY A 95 -3.90 15.01 14.26
N THR A 96 -3.16 14.19 13.49
CA THR A 96 -1.73 14.41 13.24
C THR A 96 -1.52 15.27 11.98
N THR A 97 -0.36 15.93 11.88
CA THR A 97 0.08 16.62 10.66
C THR A 97 0.93 15.73 9.75
N ASP A 98 0.91 14.41 9.98
CA ASP A 98 1.66 13.46 9.18
C ASP A 98 1.12 13.45 7.74
N ARG A 99 2.01 13.50 6.76
CA ARG A 99 1.69 13.59 5.33
C ARG A 99 2.32 12.47 4.51
N ARG A 100 2.83 11.43 5.16
CA ARG A 100 3.38 10.26 4.47
C ARG A 100 2.32 9.60 3.60
N LEU A 101 2.76 9.08 2.47
CA LEU A 101 1.86 8.46 1.50
C LEU A 101 1.42 7.09 1.99
N LEU A 102 0.12 6.82 1.91
CA LEU A 102 -0.46 5.54 2.29
C LEU A 102 -0.55 4.62 1.06
N VAL A 103 -0.13 3.37 1.21
CA VAL A 103 -0.24 2.32 0.19
C VAL A 103 -1.11 1.19 0.76
N ASP A 104 -2.28 1.01 0.17
CA ASP A 104 -3.26 0.05 0.68
C ASP A 104 -3.37 -1.16 -0.25
N THR A 105 -2.89 -2.30 0.25
CA THR A 105 -2.91 -3.57 -0.49
C THR A 105 -4.34 -4.07 -0.73
N LEU A 106 -5.33 -3.68 0.09
CA LEU A 106 -6.70 -4.15 -0.10
C LEU A 106 -7.29 -3.72 -1.46
N TYR A 107 -6.97 -2.51 -1.92
CA TYR A 107 -7.51 -1.98 -3.18
C TYR A 107 -6.74 -2.44 -4.42
N MET A 108 -5.44 -2.69 -4.28
CA MET A 108 -4.60 -3.15 -5.38
C MET A 108 -4.87 -4.61 -5.73
N SER A 109 -5.09 -5.44 -4.71
CA SER A 109 -5.37 -6.87 -4.85
C SER A 109 -6.43 -7.24 -5.89
N PRO A 110 -7.67 -6.70 -5.88
CA PRO A 110 -8.68 -7.09 -6.87
C PRO A 110 -8.38 -6.59 -8.29
N LEU A 111 -7.57 -5.55 -8.45
CA LEU A 111 -7.17 -5.03 -9.76
C LEU A 111 -6.08 -5.91 -10.40
N LEU A 112 -5.15 -6.39 -9.57
CA LEU A 112 -4.00 -7.18 -10.01
C LEU A 112 -4.30 -8.68 -10.06
N PHE A 113 -5.22 -9.16 -9.21
CA PHE A 113 -5.58 -10.57 -9.12
C PHE A 113 -7.07 -10.78 -9.38
N PRO A 114 -7.59 -10.48 -10.59
CA PRO A 114 -9.02 -10.55 -10.89
C PRO A 114 -9.59 -11.96 -10.81
N GLU A 115 -8.76 -13.00 -10.96
CA GLU A 115 -9.15 -14.40 -10.77
C GLU A 115 -9.24 -14.81 -9.29
N ARG A 116 -8.69 -14.00 -8.39
CA ARG A 116 -8.69 -14.20 -6.92
C ARG A 116 -9.07 -12.90 -6.21
N PRO A 117 -10.24 -12.30 -6.53
CA PRO A 117 -10.60 -10.95 -6.09
C PRO A 117 -10.79 -10.86 -4.58
N TYR A 118 -11.06 -12.00 -3.94
CA TYR A 118 -11.10 -12.16 -2.51
C TYR A 118 -10.05 -13.21 -2.16
N HIS A 119 -9.08 -12.84 -1.33
CA HIS A 119 -8.29 -13.78 -0.50
C HIS A 119 -6.93 -14.26 -1.03
N ARG A 120 -5.94 -13.38 -0.96
CA ARG A 120 -4.56 -13.81 -0.64
C ARG A 120 -4.29 -13.83 0.87
N LEU A 121 -4.83 -12.85 1.60
CA LEU A 121 -4.64 -12.71 3.06
C LEU A 121 -5.68 -13.45 3.92
N VAL A 122 -6.80 -13.88 3.34
CA VAL A 122 -7.85 -14.64 4.05
C VAL A 122 -7.74 -16.15 3.74
N LYS A 123 -6.59 -16.59 3.23
CA LYS A 123 -6.36 -18.02 3.02
C LYS A 123 -6.21 -18.73 4.36
N ASP A 124 -7.22 -19.51 4.69
CA ASP A 124 -7.25 -20.67 5.60
C ASP A 124 -6.89 -20.48 7.09
N ASP A 125 -6.28 -19.37 7.51
CA ASP A 125 -5.89 -19.14 8.91
C ASP A 125 -7.09 -18.98 9.87
N LYS A 126 -8.30 -18.70 9.36
CA LYS A 126 -9.52 -18.65 10.20
C LYS A 126 -10.16 -20.01 10.47
N LEU A 127 -9.60 -21.11 9.96
CA LEU A 127 -10.04 -22.47 10.31
C LEU A 127 -9.16 -23.16 11.37
N VAL A 128 -8.08 -22.51 11.82
CA VAL A 128 -7.29 -22.96 12.98
C VAL A 128 -7.23 -21.82 13.99
N SER A 129 -8.17 -21.87 14.93
CA SER A 129 -8.51 -20.87 15.93
C SER A 129 -7.45 -20.62 17.03
N ASP A 130 -6.15 -20.50 16.70
CA ASP A 130 -5.11 -20.36 17.75
C ASP A 130 -3.85 -19.57 17.36
N GLN A 131 -3.78 -18.94 16.18
CA GLN A 131 -2.82 -17.83 16.03
C GLN A 131 -3.37 -16.62 16.78
N MET A 132 -2.85 -16.40 17.98
CA MET A 132 -3.04 -15.19 18.78
C MET A 132 -2.93 -13.97 17.85
N ASN A 133 -3.99 -13.15 17.78
CA ASN A 133 -4.07 -11.94 16.96
C ASN A 133 -2.80 -11.10 17.21
N ASN A 134 -1.93 -11.01 16.19
CA ASN A 134 -0.59 -10.45 16.34
C ASN A 134 -0.30 -9.53 15.15
N PRO A 135 -0.29 -8.21 15.37
CA PRO A 135 -0.21 -7.25 14.28
C PRO A 135 1.14 -7.32 13.53
N VAL A 136 2.20 -7.89 14.11
CA VAL A 136 3.47 -8.12 13.40
C VAL A 136 3.32 -9.24 12.36
N ASN A 137 2.59 -10.30 12.68
CA ASN A 137 2.32 -11.37 11.72
C ASN A 137 1.46 -10.85 10.57
N ASP A 138 0.48 -9.99 10.87
CA ASP A 138 -0.36 -9.37 9.85
C ASP A 138 0.42 -8.38 8.98
N CYS A 139 1.37 -7.64 9.56
CA CYS A 139 2.35 -6.86 8.79
C CYS A 139 3.18 -7.74 7.83
N LEU A 140 3.64 -8.91 8.27
CA LEU A 140 4.41 -9.82 7.41
C LEU A 140 3.56 -10.33 6.24
N LYS A 141 2.31 -10.70 6.52
CA LYS A 141 1.37 -11.14 5.49
C LYS A 141 1.11 -10.01 4.48
N ALA A 142 0.86 -8.79 4.95
CA ALA A 142 0.67 -7.62 4.09
C ALA A 142 1.93 -7.25 3.31
N GLN A 143 3.13 -7.44 3.87
CA GLN A 143 4.40 -7.26 3.16
C GLN A 143 4.52 -8.22 1.97
N ASN A 144 4.23 -9.51 2.20
CA ASN A 144 4.27 -10.53 1.16
C ASN A 144 3.24 -10.22 0.06
N LEU A 145 2.03 -9.78 0.43
CA LEU A 145 1.03 -9.36 -0.53
C LEU A 145 1.49 -8.16 -1.36
N LEU A 146 2.07 -7.14 -0.74
CA LEU A 146 2.59 -5.97 -1.44
C LEU A 146 3.68 -6.37 -2.46
N GLN A 147 4.55 -7.31 -2.11
CA GLN A 147 5.57 -7.83 -3.04
C GLN A 147 4.93 -8.56 -4.23
N ASP A 148 3.92 -9.39 -3.98
CA ASP A 148 3.15 -10.05 -5.04
C ASP A 148 2.47 -9.01 -5.96
N GLU A 149 1.90 -7.94 -5.39
CA GLU A 149 1.26 -6.86 -6.15
C GLU A 149 2.26 -6.09 -7.03
N ILE A 150 3.45 -5.77 -6.50
CA ILE A 150 4.51 -5.12 -7.26
C ILE A 150 4.98 -6.03 -8.40
N ALA A 151 5.16 -7.33 -8.14
CA ALA A 151 5.57 -8.29 -9.16
C ALA A 151 4.53 -8.39 -10.29
N GLU A 152 3.25 -8.51 -9.94
CA GLU A 152 2.17 -8.58 -10.92
C GLU A 152 2.06 -7.30 -11.76
N TRP A 153 2.16 -6.13 -11.11
CA TRP A 153 2.16 -4.85 -11.81
C TRP A 153 3.28 -4.75 -12.85
N ASN A 154 4.48 -5.23 -12.51
CA ASN A 154 5.62 -5.22 -13.43
C ASN A 154 5.40 -6.15 -14.62
N LEU A 155 4.79 -7.33 -14.43
CA LEU A 155 4.45 -8.24 -15.53
C LEU A 155 3.47 -7.58 -16.51
N LEU A 156 2.46 -6.85 -16.01
CA LEU A 156 1.51 -6.11 -16.87
C LEU A 156 2.16 -4.99 -17.69
N LEU A 157 3.33 -4.49 -17.28
CA LEU A 157 4.09 -3.50 -18.05
C LEU A 157 4.93 -4.15 -19.16
N GLU A 158 5.38 -5.38 -18.97
CA GLU A 158 6.16 -6.14 -19.96
C GLU A 158 5.29 -6.73 -21.09
N GLU A 159 4.00 -6.97 -20.82
CA GLU A 159 3.05 -7.48 -21.81
C GLU A 159 2.54 -6.42 -22.82
N LYS A 160 2.97 -5.16 -22.70
CA LYS A 160 2.57 -4.03 -23.58
C LYS A 160 3.67 -3.61 -24.54
#